data_AF-A0A4U1G9Q4-F1
#
_entry.id   AF-A0A4U1G9Q4-F1
#
_cell.length_a   1.000
_cell.length_b   1.000
_cell.length_c   1.000
_cell.angle_alpha   90.00
_cell.angle_beta   90.00
_cell.angle_gamma   90.00
#
_symmetry.space_group_name_H-M   'P 1'
#
loop_
_entity.id
_entity.type
_entity.pdbx_description
1 polymer ?
#
loop_
_entity_poly.entity_id
_entity_poly.type
_entity_poly.pdbx_seq_one_letter_code
_entity_poly.pdbx_strand_id
1 'polypeptide(L)'
;MGCDNAVAWGLIVENLVYSAQFNWWVKSVSFDIDYTPEMIKSMLENETKNVQTHVVSAFKNIFISNKILGKELGLGLCDWNLKNDKRHLNSIRRIAWNDPDSRVILYGLYKFAEACDRYYQFTLTDLLNDSIDRDGISPTRIFGLKRDEMINILNGLSINYSEFISVSFTLDLDNINLREDKSSDDILNLF
;
A
#
# COMPACT_ATOMS: atom_id res chain seq x y z
N MET A 1 -1.37 -15.89 12.96
CA MET A 1 -2.39 -15.42 12.01
C MET A 1 -2.53 -16.38 10.83
N GLY A 2 -3.70 -16.44 10.18
CA GLY A 2 -3.97 -17.31 9.03
C GLY A 2 -4.08 -16.55 7.69
N CYS A 3 -4.16 -17.28 6.56
CA CYS A 3 -4.21 -16.73 5.21
C CYS A 3 -5.52 -16.00 4.83
N ASP A 4 -6.55 -16.11 5.66
CA ASP A 4 -7.86 -15.47 5.45
C ASP A 4 -8.00 -14.16 6.25
N ASN A 5 -6.89 -13.57 6.70
CA ASN A 5 -6.89 -12.37 7.53
C ASN A 5 -6.25 -11.18 6.77
N ALA A 6 -6.99 -10.08 6.64
CA ALA A 6 -6.52 -8.85 6.03
C ALA A 6 -5.32 -8.22 6.73
N VAL A 7 -5.19 -8.38 8.04
CA VAL A 7 -4.02 -7.93 8.81
C VAL A 7 -2.76 -8.64 8.34
N ALA A 8 -2.82 -9.97 8.20
CA ALA A 8 -1.68 -10.75 7.71
C ALA A 8 -1.30 -10.37 6.28
N TRP A 9 -2.30 -10.18 5.41
CA TRP A 9 -2.05 -9.70 4.04
C TRP A 9 -1.53 -8.27 3.99
N GLY A 10 -1.98 -7.39 4.88
CA GLY A 10 -1.47 -6.02 5.02
C GLY A 10 0.04 -6.03 5.33
N LEU A 11 0.47 -6.83 6.31
CA LEU A 11 1.88 -7.02 6.63
C LEU A 11 2.68 -7.61 5.45
N ILE A 12 2.11 -8.58 4.72
CA ILE A 12 2.74 -9.14 3.53
C ILE A 12 2.90 -8.06 2.45
N VAL A 13 1.87 -7.26 2.20
CA VAL A 13 1.89 -6.20 1.19
C VAL A 13 2.94 -5.14 1.50
N GLU A 14 3.04 -4.72 2.76
CA GLU A 14 4.08 -3.77 3.22
C GLU A 14 5.51 -4.23 2.88
N ASN A 15 5.76 -5.54 2.83
CA ASN A 15 7.04 -6.07 2.36
C ASN A 15 7.06 -6.25 0.83
N LEU A 16 5.94 -6.70 0.25
CA LEU A 16 5.84 -7.06 -1.16
C LEU A 16 6.03 -5.84 -2.09
N VAL A 17 5.65 -4.65 -1.66
CA VAL A 17 5.83 -3.39 -2.44
C VAL A 17 7.29 -3.01 -2.68
N TYR A 18 8.24 -3.66 -2.02
CA TYR A 18 9.67 -3.52 -2.30
C TYR A 18 10.16 -4.48 -3.41
N SER A 19 9.30 -5.36 -3.92
CA SER A 19 9.56 -6.09 -5.16
C SER A 19 9.26 -5.22 -6.38
N ALA A 20 10.00 -5.39 -7.47
CA ALA A 20 9.90 -4.55 -8.67
C ALA A 20 8.45 -4.45 -9.23
N GLN A 21 7.72 -5.57 -9.29
CA GLN A 21 6.38 -5.58 -9.89
C GLN A 21 5.35 -4.85 -9.02
N PHE A 22 5.33 -5.11 -7.71
CA PHE A 22 4.38 -4.45 -6.81
C PHE A 22 4.77 -2.99 -6.53
N ASN A 23 6.06 -2.68 -6.54
CA ASN A 23 6.54 -1.30 -6.50
C ASN A 23 5.97 -0.50 -7.67
N TRP A 24 6.16 -1.01 -8.89
CA TRP A 24 5.62 -0.40 -10.10
C TRP A 24 4.09 -0.27 -10.01
N TRP A 25 3.39 -1.32 -9.59
CA TRP A 25 1.93 -1.29 -9.46
C TRP A 25 1.44 -0.18 -8.53
N VAL A 26 2.00 -0.10 -7.32
CA VAL A 26 1.63 0.91 -6.32
C VAL A 26 2.06 2.32 -6.74
N LYS A 27 3.17 2.46 -7.48
CA LYS A 27 3.66 3.76 -7.95
C LYS A 27 2.93 4.28 -9.19
N SER A 28 2.47 3.41 -10.08
CA SER A 28 1.97 3.78 -11.40
C SER A 28 0.44 3.73 -11.52
N VAL A 29 -0.24 2.84 -10.78
CA VAL A 29 -1.70 2.70 -10.84
C VAL A 29 -2.33 3.60 -9.78
N SER A 30 -3.11 4.58 -10.22
CA SER A 30 -3.82 5.52 -9.35
C SER A 30 -5.08 4.90 -8.73
N PHE A 31 -5.47 5.42 -7.58
CA PHE A 31 -6.73 5.08 -6.93
C PHE A 31 -7.93 5.62 -7.71
N ASP A 32 -9.04 4.90 -7.62
CA ASP A 32 -10.36 5.27 -8.13
C ASP A 32 -10.47 5.48 -9.66
N ILE A 33 -9.47 5.01 -10.41
CA ILE A 33 -9.47 4.99 -11.88
C ILE A 33 -9.58 3.55 -12.39
N ASP A 34 -10.50 3.32 -13.33
CA ASP A 34 -10.56 2.04 -14.06
C ASP A 34 -9.49 1.99 -15.15
N TYR A 35 -8.58 1.03 -15.04
CA TYR A 35 -7.61 0.74 -16.08
C TYR A 35 -8.03 -0.51 -16.85
N THR A 36 -8.16 -0.40 -18.17
CA THR A 36 -8.30 -1.56 -19.04
C THR A 36 -6.96 -2.29 -19.18
N PRO A 37 -6.94 -3.57 -19.58
CA PRO A 37 -5.70 -4.29 -19.90
C PRO A 37 -4.79 -3.50 -20.85
N GLU A 38 -5.36 -2.82 -21.84
CA GLU A 38 -4.63 -2.03 -22.84
C GLU A 38 -4.01 -0.77 -22.22
N MET A 39 -4.70 -0.09 -21.31
CA MET A 39 -4.14 1.06 -20.58
C MET A 39 -2.92 0.64 -19.75
N ILE A 40 -2.99 -0.50 -19.04
CA ILE A 40 -1.85 -0.99 -18.24
C ILE A 40 -0.67 -1.37 -19.14
N LYS A 41 -0.92 -2.01 -20.29
CA LYS A 41 0.14 -2.29 -21.27
C LYS A 41 0.79 -1.01 -21.79
N SER A 42 0.03 0.06 -22.01
CA SER A 42 0.57 1.36 -22.46
C SER A 42 1.47 2.03 -21.41
N MET A 43 1.22 1.81 -20.12
CA MET A 43 2.09 2.29 -19.03
C MET A 43 3.42 1.52 -18.94
N LEU A 44 3.55 0.43 -19.69
CA LEU A 44 4.72 -0.44 -19.78
C LEU A 44 5.37 -0.34 -21.18
N GLU A 45 5.30 0.83 -21.83
CA GLU A 45 5.74 1.02 -23.22
C GLU A 45 7.21 0.66 -23.49
N ASN A 46 8.07 0.77 -22.46
CA ASN A 46 9.49 0.40 -22.53
C ASN A 46 9.72 -1.13 -22.47
N GLU A 47 8.69 -1.91 -22.17
CA GLU A 47 8.75 -3.36 -22.06
C GLU A 47 8.31 -4.06 -23.35
N THR A 48 8.75 -5.31 -23.52
CA THR A 48 8.28 -6.12 -24.66
C THR A 48 6.79 -6.45 -24.54
N LYS A 49 6.09 -6.59 -25.66
CA LYS A 49 4.65 -6.98 -25.69
C LYS A 49 4.36 -8.25 -24.88
N ASN A 50 5.31 -9.18 -24.83
CA ASN A 50 5.18 -10.40 -24.04
C ASN A 50 5.21 -10.11 -22.54
N VAL A 51 6.16 -9.30 -22.08
CA VAL A 51 6.24 -8.85 -20.67
C VAL A 51 4.98 -8.08 -20.27
N GLN A 52 4.53 -7.14 -21.09
CA GLN A 52 3.29 -6.38 -20.85
C GLN A 52 2.09 -7.32 -20.63
N THR A 53 1.95 -8.34 -21.47
CA THR A 53 0.87 -9.34 -21.37
C THR A 53 1.00 -10.19 -20.10
N HIS A 54 2.22 -10.59 -19.73
CA HIS A 54 2.47 -11.34 -18.51
C HIS A 54 2.18 -10.54 -17.24
N VAL A 55 2.56 -9.26 -17.19
CA VAL A 55 2.29 -8.37 -16.05
C VAL A 55 0.79 -8.22 -15.82
N VAL A 56 0.03 -7.89 -16.87
CA VAL A 56 -1.44 -7.77 -16.77
C VAL A 56 -2.07 -9.10 -16.34
N SER A 57 -1.63 -10.21 -16.93
CA SER A 57 -2.14 -11.53 -16.59
C SER A 57 -1.84 -11.91 -15.13
N ALA A 58 -0.65 -11.59 -14.63
CA ALA A 58 -0.23 -11.86 -13.26
C ALA A 58 -1.10 -11.09 -12.27
N PHE A 59 -1.21 -9.77 -12.40
CA PHE A 59 -2.04 -8.96 -11.49
C PHE A 59 -3.52 -9.36 -11.55
N LYS A 60 -4.06 -9.59 -12.76
CA LYS A 60 -5.40 -10.15 -12.93
C LYS A 60 -5.57 -11.44 -12.11
N ASN A 61 -4.66 -12.40 -12.25
CA ASN A 61 -4.79 -13.69 -11.59
C ASN A 61 -4.62 -13.58 -10.07
N ILE A 62 -3.69 -12.75 -9.59
CA ILE A 62 -3.47 -12.50 -8.17
C ILE A 62 -4.74 -11.92 -7.56
N PHE A 63 -5.25 -10.80 -8.08
CA PHE A 63 -6.34 -10.08 -7.44
C PHE A 63 -7.71 -10.75 -7.62
N ILE A 64 -7.95 -11.45 -8.73
CA ILE A 64 -9.19 -12.26 -8.86
C ILE A 64 -9.16 -13.47 -7.91
N SER A 65 -7.99 -14.09 -7.71
CA SER A 65 -7.89 -15.29 -6.84
C SER A 65 -7.83 -14.94 -5.36
N ASN A 66 -7.32 -13.76 -5.02
CA ASN A 66 -7.18 -13.29 -3.65
C ASN A 66 -8.05 -12.05 -3.42
N LYS A 67 -9.26 -12.28 -2.92
CA LYS A 67 -10.24 -11.21 -2.64
C LYS A 67 -9.76 -10.25 -1.54
N ILE A 68 -8.92 -10.71 -0.61
CA ILE A 68 -8.38 -9.85 0.44
C ILE A 68 -7.45 -8.82 -0.19
N LEU A 69 -6.45 -9.26 -0.98
CA LEU A 69 -5.56 -8.34 -1.70
C LEU A 69 -6.33 -7.45 -2.68
N GLY A 70 -7.20 -8.03 -3.52
CA GLY A 70 -7.86 -7.31 -4.60
C GLY A 70 -8.92 -6.33 -4.11
N LYS A 71 -9.80 -6.77 -3.21
CA LYS A 71 -11.00 -6.02 -2.79
C LYS A 71 -10.86 -5.41 -1.40
N GLU A 72 -10.40 -6.17 -0.41
CA GLU A 72 -10.38 -5.69 0.98
C GLU A 72 -9.27 -4.65 1.21
N LEU A 73 -8.03 -4.99 0.88
CA LEU A 73 -6.89 -4.06 0.88
C LEU A 73 -6.90 -3.10 -0.32
N GLY A 74 -7.77 -3.36 -1.30
CA GLY A 74 -8.01 -2.45 -2.42
C GLY A 74 -6.87 -2.35 -3.45
N LEU A 75 -5.95 -3.32 -3.51
CA LEU A 75 -4.84 -3.27 -4.47
C LEU A 75 -5.27 -3.50 -5.93
N GLY A 76 -6.46 -4.02 -6.19
CA GLY A 76 -6.87 -4.36 -7.55
C GLY A 76 -8.26 -4.95 -7.63
N LEU A 77 -9.29 -4.12 -7.45
CA LEU A 77 -10.66 -4.52 -7.68
C LEU A 77 -10.88 -4.73 -9.18
N CYS A 78 -11.05 -5.99 -9.58
CA CYS A 78 -11.23 -6.39 -10.97
C CYS A 78 -12.72 -6.41 -11.35
N ASP A 79 -13.08 -5.75 -12.43
CA ASP A 79 -14.26 -6.11 -13.23
C ASP A 79 -13.87 -7.17 -14.26
N TRP A 80 -14.48 -8.34 -14.18
CA TRP A 80 -14.11 -9.48 -14.99
C TRP A 80 -15.29 -10.42 -15.21
N ASN A 81 -15.21 -11.19 -16.28
CA ASN A 81 -16.21 -12.19 -16.62
C ASN A 81 -15.57 -13.48 -17.11
N LEU A 82 -16.33 -14.57 -17.11
CA LEU A 82 -15.90 -15.84 -17.70
C LEU A 82 -16.25 -15.85 -19.19
N LYS A 83 -15.28 -16.18 -20.05
CA LYS A 83 -15.48 -16.52 -21.47
C LYS A 83 -14.73 -17.82 -21.74
N ASN A 84 -15.41 -18.86 -22.19
CA ASN A 84 -14.83 -20.18 -22.47
C ASN A 84 -13.96 -20.70 -21.30
N ASP A 85 -14.50 -20.66 -20.08
CA ASP A 85 -13.84 -21.03 -18.82
C ASP A 85 -12.54 -20.28 -18.49
N LYS A 86 -12.26 -19.18 -19.20
CA LYS A 86 -11.12 -18.31 -18.95
C LYS A 86 -11.59 -16.99 -18.35
N ARG A 87 -10.86 -16.54 -17.33
CA ARG A 87 -11.04 -15.22 -16.69
C ARG A 87 -10.62 -14.11 -17.66
N HIS A 88 -11.60 -13.35 -18.13
CA HIS A 88 -11.43 -12.18 -18.98
C HIS A 88 -11.55 -10.91 -18.13
N LEU A 89 -10.50 -10.10 -18.08
CA LEU A 89 -10.48 -8.83 -17.35
C LEU A 89 -11.03 -7.72 -18.24
N ASN A 90 -12.02 -6.97 -17.75
CA ASN A 90 -12.55 -5.79 -18.42
C ASN A 90 -11.80 -4.55 -17.93
N SER A 91 -11.72 -4.37 -16.62
CA SER A 91 -10.95 -3.32 -15.97
C SER A 91 -10.44 -3.76 -14.60
N ILE A 92 -9.46 -3.03 -14.09
CA ILE A 92 -8.95 -3.15 -12.74
C ILE A 92 -8.72 -1.75 -12.17
N ARG A 93 -9.06 -1.59 -10.89
CA ARG A 93 -8.98 -0.31 -10.18
C ARG A 93 -8.40 -0.52 -8.79
N ARG A 94 -7.55 0.39 -8.34
CA ARG A 94 -7.17 0.47 -6.92
C ARG A 94 -8.21 1.28 -6.15
N ILE A 95 -8.58 0.81 -4.97
CA ILE A 95 -9.49 1.51 -4.05
C ILE A 95 -8.82 1.62 -2.68
N ALA A 96 -9.23 2.59 -1.87
CA ALA A 96 -8.69 2.71 -0.52
C ALA A 96 -9.07 1.49 0.35
N TRP A 97 -8.19 1.09 1.26
CA TRP A 97 -8.52 0.09 2.27
C TRP A 97 -9.48 0.73 3.29
N ASN A 98 -10.72 0.23 3.32
CA ASN A 98 -11.82 0.86 4.05
C ASN A 98 -11.69 0.81 5.59
N ASP A 99 -11.07 -0.23 6.15
CA ASP A 99 -10.92 -0.41 7.59
C ASP A 99 -9.53 -1.01 7.91
N PRO A 100 -8.46 -0.19 7.81
CA PRO A 100 -7.10 -0.65 8.04
C PRO A 100 -6.83 -0.89 9.52
N ASP A 101 -6.18 -2.01 9.85
CA ASP A 101 -5.65 -2.21 11.20
C ASP A 101 -4.49 -1.23 11.43
N SER A 102 -4.62 -0.38 12.46
CA SER A 102 -3.65 0.68 12.74
C SER A 102 -2.24 0.14 13.00
N ARG A 103 -2.09 -1.09 13.54
CA ARG A 103 -0.78 -1.70 13.76
C ARG A 103 -0.09 -2.08 12.45
N VAL A 104 -0.85 -2.41 11.40
CA VAL A 104 -0.27 -2.62 10.06
C VAL A 104 0.26 -1.30 9.52
N ILE A 105 -0.47 -0.20 9.74
CA ILE A 105 -0.01 1.14 9.35
C ILE A 105 1.25 1.52 10.14
N LEU A 106 1.31 1.23 11.44
CA LEU A 106 2.52 1.44 12.24
C LEU A 106 3.71 0.62 11.70
N TYR A 107 3.49 -0.65 11.37
CA TYR A 107 4.52 -1.50 10.75
C TYR A 107 5.02 -0.88 9.44
N GLY A 108 4.11 -0.44 8.57
CA GLY A 108 4.41 0.21 7.31
C GLY A 108 5.18 1.53 7.46
N LEU A 109 4.87 2.33 8.48
CA LEU A 109 5.64 3.55 8.80
C LEU A 109 7.09 3.21 9.16
N TYR A 110 7.33 2.14 9.92
CA TYR A 110 8.68 1.66 10.20
C TYR A 110 9.38 1.11 8.96
N LYS A 111 8.70 0.32 8.11
CA LYS A 111 9.25 -0.14 6.81
C LYS A 111 9.63 1.02 5.91
N PHE A 112 8.77 2.03 5.84
CA PHE A 112 8.99 3.26 5.10
C PHE A 112 10.26 3.98 5.59
N ALA A 113 10.39 4.19 6.90
CA ALA A 113 11.54 4.87 7.50
C ALA A 113 12.85 4.08 7.33
N GLU A 114 12.82 2.76 7.53
CA GLU A 114 13.96 1.86 7.34
C GLU A 114 14.48 1.91 5.90
N ALA A 115 13.57 1.97 4.92
CA ALA A 115 13.92 2.08 3.50
C ALA A 115 14.41 3.48 3.12
N CYS A 116 14.09 4.53 3.89
CA CYS A 116 14.57 5.89 3.69
C CYS A 116 15.80 6.16 4.59
N ASP A 117 16.79 5.28 4.58
CA ASP A 117 18.03 5.41 5.36
C ASP A 117 17.81 5.69 6.85
N ARG A 118 16.78 5.08 7.45
CA ARG A 118 16.41 5.24 8.87
C ARG A 118 16.00 6.67 9.23
N TYR A 119 15.34 7.36 8.31
CA TYR A 119 14.75 8.67 8.56
C TYR A 119 13.41 8.54 9.32
N TYR A 120 13.47 8.60 10.66
CA TYR A 120 12.33 8.35 11.56
C TYR A 120 11.46 9.57 11.88
N GLN A 121 11.77 10.75 11.33
CA GLN A 121 11.03 11.99 11.57
C GLN A 121 10.55 12.58 10.25
N PHE A 122 9.26 12.60 9.99
CA PHE A 122 8.72 13.07 8.72
C PHE A 122 7.36 13.74 8.93
N THR A 123 6.87 14.46 7.93
CA THR A 123 5.54 15.07 7.98
C THR A 123 4.49 14.19 7.31
N LEU A 124 3.22 14.36 7.70
CA LEU A 124 2.10 13.75 6.97
C LEU A 124 2.02 14.29 5.54
N THR A 125 2.37 15.55 5.34
CA THR A 125 2.50 16.15 4.00
C THR A 125 3.49 15.36 3.14
N ASP A 126 4.67 15.07 3.66
CA ASP A 126 5.66 14.25 2.95
C ASP A 126 5.14 12.84 2.69
N LEU A 127 4.45 12.24 3.66
CA LEU A 127 3.91 10.88 3.53
C LEU A 127 2.86 10.77 2.41
N LEU A 128 2.04 11.81 2.22
CA LEU A 128 1.02 11.92 1.16
C LEU A 128 1.59 12.40 -0.18
N ASN A 129 2.83 12.90 -0.22
CA ASN A 129 3.41 13.45 -1.42
C ASN A 129 4.09 12.36 -2.28
N ASP A 130 3.37 11.91 -3.30
CA ASP A 130 3.85 10.89 -4.25
C ASP A 130 4.84 11.41 -5.31
N SER A 131 5.06 12.72 -5.37
CA SER A 131 6.02 13.35 -6.30
C SER A 131 7.46 13.31 -5.81
N ILE A 132 7.68 13.02 -4.53
CA ILE A 132 9.01 12.89 -3.94
C ILE A 132 9.55 11.51 -4.35
N ASP A 133 10.69 11.50 -5.02
CA ASP A 133 11.41 10.27 -5.29
C ASP A 133 12.17 9.82 -4.03
N ARG A 134 11.78 8.66 -3.51
CA ARG A 134 12.33 8.05 -2.30
C ARG A 134 12.18 6.53 -2.37
N ASP A 135 13.06 5.84 -1.66
CA ASP A 135 13.12 4.38 -1.64
C ASP A 135 11.98 3.76 -0.85
N GLY A 136 11.58 4.40 0.25
CA GLY A 136 10.43 3.99 1.06
C GLY A 136 9.09 4.23 0.36
N ILE A 137 8.18 3.26 0.49
CA ILE A 137 6.79 3.39 0.02
C ILE A 137 5.89 3.62 1.23
N SER A 138 5.16 4.74 1.23
CA SER A 138 4.33 5.13 2.38
C SER A 138 3.05 4.29 2.46
N PRO A 139 2.53 4.00 3.68
CA PRO A 139 1.25 3.29 3.84
C PRO A 139 0.07 4.01 3.17
N THR A 140 0.11 5.35 3.11
CA THR A 140 -0.86 6.17 2.37
C THR A 140 -0.86 5.85 0.88
N ARG A 141 0.32 5.69 0.26
CA ARG A 141 0.44 5.31 -1.15
C ARG A 141 0.03 3.87 -1.40
N ILE A 142 0.30 2.96 -0.45
CA ILE A 142 -0.03 1.53 -0.57
C ILE A 142 -1.55 1.32 -0.47
N PHE A 143 -2.18 1.90 0.55
CA PHE A 143 -3.56 1.61 0.94
C PHE A 143 -4.56 2.73 0.62
N GLY A 144 -4.12 3.84 0.02
CA GLY A 144 -5.01 4.91 -0.44
C GLY A 144 -5.60 5.73 0.69
N LEU A 145 -4.91 5.79 1.84
CA LEU A 145 -5.38 6.49 3.04
C LEU A 145 -5.32 8.00 2.82
N LYS A 146 -6.46 8.67 2.97
CA LYS A 146 -6.56 10.13 2.87
C LYS A 146 -6.02 10.80 4.11
N ARG A 147 -5.77 12.11 4.02
CA ARG A 147 -5.23 12.91 5.13
C ARG A 147 -6.01 12.72 6.43
N ASP A 148 -7.33 12.88 6.41
CA ASP A 148 -8.15 12.80 7.62
C ASP A 148 -8.15 11.41 8.25
N GLU A 149 -8.19 10.36 7.40
CA GLU A 149 -8.09 8.96 7.84
C GLU A 149 -6.74 8.71 8.51
N MET A 150 -5.66 9.17 7.87
CA MET A 150 -4.31 9.00 8.39
C MET A 150 -4.10 9.78 9.70
N ILE A 151 -4.64 11.01 9.83
CA ILE A 151 -4.60 11.78 11.10
C ILE A 151 -5.28 10.99 12.23
N ASN A 152 -6.45 10.42 11.97
CA ASN A 152 -7.18 9.63 12.96
C ASN A 152 -6.39 8.39 13.39
N ILE A 153 -5.84 7.65 12.42
CA ILE A 153 -4.99 6.47 12.69
C ILE A 153 -3.76 6.87 13.51
N LEU A 154 -3.05 7.92 13.09
CA LEU A 154 -1.83 8.39 13.72
C LEU A 154 -2.04 8.90 15.15
N ASN A 155 -3.12 9.62 15.42
CA ASN A 155 -3.50 10.01 16.77
C ASN A 155 -3.81 8.79 17.65
N GLY A 156 -4.57 7.83 17.12
CA GLY A 156 -4.86 6.57 17.81
C GLY A 156 -3.59 5.78 18.13
N LEU A 157 -2.64 5.73 17.20
CA LEU A 157 -1.34 5.10 17.40
C LEU A 157 -0.50 5.81 18.47
N SER A 158 -0.43 7.14 18.43
CA SER A 158 0.35 7.92 19.40
C SER A 158 -0.21 7.82 20.83
N ILE A 159 -1.50 7.52 20.99
CA ILE A 159 -2.13 7.29 22.30
C ILE A 159 -1.86 5.86 22.78
N ASN A 160 -2.10 4.85 21.92
CA ASN A 160 -2.10 3.45 22.33
C ASN A 160 -0.72 2.78 22.25
N TYR A 161 0.21 3.36 21.49
CA TYR A 161 1.55 2.82 21.20
C TYR A 161 2.62 3.93 21.29
N SER A 162 2.53 4.76 22.33
CA SER A 162 3.41 5.94 22.55
C SER A 162 4.91 5.60 22.67
N GLU A 163 5.23 4.34 22.96
CA GLU A 163 6.57 3.75 23.00
C GLU A 163 7.14 3.48 21.60
N PHE A 164 6.35 3.64 20.54
CA PHE A 164 6.76 3.50 19.14
C PHE A 164 6.62 4.80 18.35
N ILE A 165 5.62 5.64 18.66
CA ILE A 165 5.32 6.80 17.83
C ILE A 165 4.80 7.98 18.64
N SER A 166 5.18 9.20 18.24
CA SER A 166 4.55 10.44 18.70
C SER A 166 4.23 11.36 17.53
N VAL A 167 3.06 11.99 17.57
CA VAL A 167 2.58 12.86 16.49
C VAL A 167 2.19 14.23 17.03
N SER A 168 2.29 15.25 16.18
CA SER A 168 1.87 16.62 16.50
C SER A 168 1.15 17.22 15.30
N PHE A 169 -0.18 17.24 15.38
CA PHE A 169 -1.05 17.89 14.40
C PHE A 169 -1.60 19.19 14.97
N THR A 170 -1.13 20.32 14.45
CA THR A 170 -1.68 21.66 14.70
C THR A 170 -1.92 22.36 13.36
N LEU A 171 -2.38 23.62 13.38
CA LEU A 171 -2.62 24.38 12.13
C LEU A 171 -1.38 24.47 11.22
N ASP A 172 -0.18 24.49 11.81
CA ASP A 172 1.08 24.69 11.08
C ASP A 172 2.01 23.47 11.13
N LEU A 173 1.64 22.40 11.85
CA LEU A 173 2.50 21.23 12.08
C LEU A 173 1.74 19.95 11.77
N ASP A 174 2.37 19.04 11.03
CA ASP A 174 1.88 17.68 10.83
C ASP A 174 2.99 16.65 10.98
N ASN A 175 3.75 16.79 12.07
CA ASN A 175 4.94 16.00 12.36
C ASN A 175 4.59 14.60 12.87
N ILE A 176 5.35 13.61 12.40
CA ILE A 176 5.31 12.22 12.79
C ILE A 176 6.73 11.83 13.21
N ASN A 177 6.90 11.30 14.42
CA ASN A 177 8.19 10.86 14.95
C ASN A 177 8.07 9.41 15.39
N LEU A 178 8.82 8.52 14.76
CA LEU A 178 9.00 7.14 15.19
C LEU A 178 10.16 7.05 16.19
N ARG A 179 10.12 6.07 17.09
CA ARG A 179 11.25 5.81 17.99
C ARG A 179 12.38 5.10 17.25
N GLU A 180 13.56 5.71 17.26
CA GLU A 180 14.76 5.25 16.54
C GLU A 180 15.39 3.98 17.14
N ASP A 181 15.10 3.67 18.41
CA ASP A 181 15.52 2.43 19.08
C ASP A 181 14.58 1.24 18.81
N LYS A 182 13.59 1.43 17.93
CA LYS A 182 12.61 0.42 17.51
C LYS A 182 12.72 0.13 16.02
N SER A 183 12.15 -0.98 15.61
CA SER A 183 12.13 -1.49 14.24
C SER A 183 10.75 -2.01 13.85
N SER A 184 10.57 -2.27 12.55
CA SER A 184 9.39 -2.97 12.05
C SER A 184 9.22 -4.36 12.68
N ASP A 185 10.32 -5.05 13.03
CA ASP A 185 10.29 -6.33 13.72
C ASP A 185 9.69 -6.23 15.14
N ASP A 186 9.93 -5.12 15.84
CA ASP A 186 9.32 -4.91 17.16
C ASP A 186 7.80 -4.79 17.07
N ILE A 187 7.28 -4.21 15.97
CA ILE A 187 5.84 -4.08 15.71
C ILE A 187 5.19 -5.44 15.48
N LEU A 188 5.92 -6.42 14.92
CA LEU A 188 5.39 -7.77 14.72
C LEU A 188 5.01 -8.47 16.03
N ASN A 189 5.60 -8.07 17.16
CA ASN A 189 5.25 -8.60 18.48
C ASN A 189 3.90 -8.11 19.01
N LEU A 190 3.23 -7.19 18.30
CA LEU A 190 1.91 -6.66 18.67
C LEU A 190 0.73 -7.48 18.12
N PHE A 191 0.98 -8.59 17.40
CA PHE A 191 -0.04 -9.38 16.67
C PHE A 191 -0.28 -10.79 17.21
#